data_AF-A0A3E3EAP5-F1
#
_entry.id   AF-A0A3E3EAP5-F1
#
_cell.length_a   1.000
_cell.length_b   1.000
_cell.length_c   1.000
_cell.angle_alpha   90.00
_cell.angle_beta   90.00
_cell.angle_gamma   90.00
#
_symmetry.space_group_name_H-M   'P 1'
#
loop_
_entity.id
_entity.type
_entity.pdbx_description
1 polymer ?
#
loop_
_entity_poly.entity_id
_entity_poly.type
_entity_poly.pdbx_seq_one_letter_code
_entity_poly.pdbx_strand_id
1 'polypeptide(L)'
;MKNQRFGIEIEMTGLTRKRASEIIALHFSSRSVYEGGGYDGYSIEDSQGRKWKVVYDGSIRPQMNSQRTASSECKVEMVSPICRYEDIEDIQNIVRKLRKEGHAKVNDSCGIHIHIDASVHDARSLRNITNIMYSKEDLIYKALKVNVAREHRYCKKVDQSFIDKLNRMKPKDIGRVEEIWYNGNTLRSRHHYDDSRYHALNLHSVFSKGTIEFRLFNGTLHAGEIKSYIQFCLAISHQALVQTKASRRKTHSSNEKYTFRTWLLRLGLIGEEFKTARTHLLKNLDGCIAWKDPAQAEAQRERLKKKREIEREQMQEGVQNDSVDHEMNMQHM
;
A
#
# COMPACT_ATOMS: atom_id res chain seq x y z
N MET A 1 -16.02 -0.06 4.35
CA MET A 1 -14.73 0.06 3.65
C MET A 1 -14.88 0.25 2.13
N LYS A 2 -15.55 -0.67 1.41
CA LYS A 2 -15.65 -0.65 -0.07
C LYS A 2 -16.48 0.50 -0.66
N ASN A 3 -17.28 1.20 0.14
CA ASN A 3 -18.11 2.33 -0.33
C ASN A 3 -17.36 3.67 -0.36
N GLN A 4 -16.10 3.72 0.09
CA GLN A 4 -15.28 4.93 0.03
C GLN A 4 -14.81 5.18 -1.40
N ARG A 5 -14.75 6.45 -1.78
CA ARG A 5 -14.17 6.89 -3.04
C ARG A 5 -12.67 7.14 -2.88
N PHE A 6 -11.93 6.90 -3.95
CA PHE A 6 -10.49 7.13 -3.98
C PHE A 6 -10.02 7.64 -5.34
N GLY A 7 -8.80 8.14 -5.42
CA GLY A 7 -8.06 8.37 -6.66
C GLY A 7 -6.65 7.78 -6.53
N ILE A 8 -6.00 7.53 -7.66
CA ILE A 8 -4.63 7.02 -7.70
C ILE A 8 -3.81 7.76 -8.76
N GLU A 9 -2.60 8.12 -8.38
CA GLU A 9 -1.54 8.64 -9.25
C GLU A 9 -0.45 7.55 -9.34
N ILE A 10 -0.07 7.16 -10.56
CA ILE A 10 0.98 6.15 -10.81
C ILE A 10 2.06 6.75 -11.70
N GLU A 11 3.23 6.95 -11.13
CA GLU A 11 4.41 7.45 -11.84
C GLU A 11 5.15 6.32 -12.55
N MET A 12 5.57 6.56 -13.78
CA MET A 12 6.28 5.60 -14.61
C MET A 12 7.18 6.27 -15.66
N THR A 13 8.01 5.45 -16.30
CA THR A 13 8.87 5.80 -17.42
C THR A 13 8.89 4.65 -18.44
N GLY A 14 9.74 4.68 -19.46
CA GLY A 14 9.90 3.59 -20.43
C GLY A 14 9.01 3.73 -21.67
N LEU A 15 8.02 4.63 -21.61
CA LEU A 15 7.11 4.98 -22.70
C LEU A 15 6.78 6.47 -22.64
N THR A 16 6.31 7.02 -23.76
CA THR A 16 5.88 8.42 -23.80
C THR A 16 4.49 8.62 -23.20
N ARG A 17 4.17 9.83 -22.73
CA ARG A 17 2.81 10.20 -22.29
C ARG A 17 1.75 9.88 -23.35
N LYS A 18 2.01 10.21 -24.62
CA LYS A 18 1.15 9.87 -25.76
C LYS A 18 0.90 8.37 -25.87
N ARG A 19 1.96 7.56 -25.77
CA ARG A 19 1.83 6.10 -25.88
C ARG A 19 1.05 5.52 -24.70
N ALA A 20 1.29 6.02 -23.49
CA ALA A 20 0.54 5.61 -22.31
C ALA A 20 -0.96 5.95 -22.46
N SER A 21 -1.29 7.15 -22.93
CA SER A 21 -2.68 7.56 -23.13
C SER A 21 -3.40 6.76 -24.22
N GLU A 22 -2.73 6.41 -25.32
CA GLU A 22 -3.27 5.52 -26.36
C GLU A 22 -3.60 4.12 -25.83
N ILE A 23 -2.73 3.55 -24.99
CA ILE A 23 -2.96 2.23 -24.38
C ILE A 23 -4.18 2.25 -23.44
N ILE A 24 -4.32 3.32 -22.65
CA ILE A 24 -5.47 3.51 -21.74
C ILE A 24 -6.75 3.73 -22.58
N ALA A 25 -6.69 4.53 -23.64
CA ALA A 25 -7.81 4.75 -24.54
C ALA A 25 -8.31 3.45 -25.18
N LEU A 26 -7.40 2.59 -25.64
CA LEU A 26 -7.76 1.28 -26.19
C LEU A 26 -8.47 0.39 -25.16
N HIS A 27 -8.09 0.46 -23.88
CA HIS A 27 -8.76 -0.32 -22.84
C HIS A 27 -10.23 0.05 -22.66
N PHE A 28 -10.56 1.33 -22.78
CA PHE A 28 -11.93 1.83 -22.63
C PHE A 28 -12.69 1.95 -23.96
N SER A 29 -12.10 1.50 -25.08
CA SER A 29 -12.65 1.75 -26.43
C SER A 29 -12.93 3.24 -26.67
N SER A 30 -12.02 4.08 -26.18
CA SER A 30 -12.10 5.54 -26.18
C SER A 30 -10.98 6.13 -27.03
N ARG A 31 -10.83 7.46 -27.02
CA ARG A 31 -9.77 8.18 -27.71
C ARG A 31 -8.85 8.90 -26.72
N SER A 32 -7.58 8.98 -27.09
CA SER A 32 -6.62 9.85 -26.41
C SER A 32 -6.75 11.27 -26.98
N VAL A 33 -6.95 12.26 -26.11
CA VAL A 33 -7.04 13.68 -26.48
C VAL A 33 -5.85 14.41 -25.88
N TYR A 34 -5.11 15.14 -26.72
CA TYR A 34 -4.03 16.00 -26.26
C TYR A 34 -4.61 17.32 -25.74
N GLU A 35 -4.35 17.63 -24.47
CA GLU A 35 -4.84 18.84 -23.79
C GLU A 35 -3.76 19.93 -23.69
N GLY A 36 -2.48 19.56 -23.85
CA GLY A 36 -1.34 20.48 -23.71
C GLY A 36 -1.20 21.04 -22.29
N GLY A 37 -0.91 22.34 -22.20
CA GLY A 37 -0.75 23.08 -20.94
C GLY A 37 0.57 22.82 -20.21
N GLY A 38 0.70 23.36 -18.99
CA GLY A 38 1.95 23.29 -18.20
C GLY A 38 2.43 21.89 -17.83
N TYR A 39 1.56 20.88 -17.98
CA TYR A 39 1.88 19.47 -17.75
C TYR A 39 1.91 18.62 -19.03
N ASP A 40 1.79 19.25 -20.22
CA ASP A 40 1.78 18.57 -21.51
C ASP A 40 0.91 17.29 -21.52
N GLY A 41 -0.35 17.49 -21.10
CA GLY A 41 -1.23 16.41 -20.67
C GLY A 41 -2.06 15.79 -21.78
N TYR A 42 -2.47 14.55 -21.57
CA TYR A 42 -3.48 13.83 -22.35
C TYR A 42 -4.65 13.45 -21.45
N SER A 43 -5.86 13.43 -22.01
CA SER A 43 -7.07 12.96 -21.34
C SER A 43 -7.70 11.78 -22.09
N ILE A 44 -8.34 10.90 -21.32
CA ILE A 44 -9.07 9.72 -21.81
C ILE A 44 -10.37 9.61 -21.03
N GLU A 45 -11.50 9.50 -21.72
CA GLU A 45 -12.79 9.23 -21.08
C GLU A 45 -12.99 7.72 -20.92
N ASP A 46 -13.40 7.28 -19.73
CA ASP A 46 -13.82 5.90 -19.51
C ASP A 46 -15.26 5.66 -19.99
N SER A 47 -15.75 4.42 -19.83
CA SER A 47 -17.11 4.02 -20.22
C SER A 47 -18.24 4.79 -19.51
N GLN A 48 -17.92 5.58 -18.47
CA GLN A 48 -18.86 6.40 -17.72
C GLN A 48 -18.64 7.90 -17.97
N GLY A 49 -17.80 8.27 -18.94
CA GLY A 49 -17.46 9.66 -19.24
C GLY A 49 -16.56 10.32 -18.19
N ARG A 50 -15.95 9.56 -17.27
CA ARG A 50 -15.00 10.11 -16.30
C ARG A 50 -13.62 10.21 -16.94
N LYS A 51 -12.91 11.31 -16.66
CA LYS A 51 -11.62 11.59 -17.29
C LYS A 51 -10.44 11.04 -16.50
N TRP A 52 -9.69 10.13 -17.14
CA TRP A 52 -8.32 9.78 -16.80
C TRP A 52 -7.38 10.79 -17.42
N LYS A 53 -6.23 11.03 -16.78
CA LYS A 53 -5.19 11.92 -17.30
C LYS A 53 -3.85 11.21 -17.34
N VAL A 54 -3.03 11.61 -18.31
CA VAL A 54 -1.62 11.24 -18.39
C VAL A 54 -0.82 12.52 -18.53
N VAL A 55 0.01 12.83 -17.55
CA VAL A 55 0.63 14.15 -17.38
C VAL A 55 2.13 14.06 -17.17
N TYR A 56 2.83 15.17 -17.38
CA TYR A 56 4.24 15.32 -17.08
C TYR A 56 4.47 15.42 -15.58
N ASP A 57 5.41 14.65 -15.06
CA ASP A 57 5.96 14.88 -13.73
C ASP A 57 7.48 15.10 -13.81
N GLY A 58 7.92 16.31 -13.46
CA GLY A 58 9.32 16.69 -13.48
C GLY A 58 10.21 15.92 -12.51
N SER A 59 9.63 15.29 -11.49
CA SER A 59 10.34 14.52 -10.46
C SER A 59 10.92 13.20 -10.99
N ILE A 60 10.34 12.67 -12.06
CA ILE A 60 10.70 11.36 -12.63
C ILE A 60 12.03 11.46 -13.41
N ARG A 61 12.91 10.48 -13.21
CA ARG A 61 14.11 10.28 -14.05
C ARG A 61 13.74 9.41 -15.25
N PRO A 62 13.84 9.92 -16.49
CA PRO A 62 13.39 9.20 -17.66
C PRO A 62 14.37 8.07 -18.01
N GLN A 63 13.81 6.97 -18.51
CA GLN A 63 14.49 5.77 -18.98
C GLN A 63 13.75 5.24 -20.20
N MET A 64 14.48 4.60 -21.13
CA MET A 64 13.91 3.94 -22.30
C MET A 64 14.66 2.63 -22.59
N ASN A 65 13.99 1.68 -23.27
CA ASN A 65 14.59 0.38 -23.61
C ASN A 65 15.47 0.43 -24.87
N SER A 66 15.23 1.40 -25.73
CA SER A 66 15.97 1.58 -26.99
C SER A 66 17.34 2.25 -26.75
N GLN A 67 18.24 2.12 -27.73
CA GLN A 67 19.46 2.95 -27.84
C GLN A 67 19.17 4.47 -27.94
N ARG A 68 17.90 4.89 -28.02
CA ARG A 68 17.50 6.29 -27.99
C ARG A 68 17.58 6.86 -26.57
N THR A 69 18.09 8.08 -26.47
CA THR A 69 18.09 8.88 -25.26
C THR A 69 16.65 9.10 -24.77
N ALA A 70 16.39 8.76 -23.51
CA ALA A 70 15.10 9.00 -22.89
C ALA A 70 14.87 10.52 -22.75
N SER A 71 13.70 11.01 -23.14
CA SER A 71 13.35 12.43 -23.09
C SER A 71 12.34 12.75 -21.98
N SER A 72 12.00 14.04 -21.84
CA SER A 72 10.92 14.51 -20.95
C SER A 72 9.57 13.86 -21.23
N GLU A 73 9.34 13.35 -22.43
CA GLU A 73 8.13 12.61 -22.82
C GLU A 73 7.95 11.32 -22.03
N CYS A 74 9.05 10.75 -21.54
CA CYS A 74 9.07 9.53 -20.73
C CYS A 74 8.93 9.79 -19.23
N LYS A 75 8.67 11.03 -18.82
CA LYS A 75 8.28 11.36 -17.45
C LYS A 75 6.76 11.38 -17.36
N VAL A 76 6.18 10.24 -16.96
CA VAL A 76 4.75 9.97 -17.11
C VAL A 76 4.11 9.73 -15.75
N GLU A 77 3.09 10.51 -15.42
CA GLU A 77 2.17 10.23 -14.31
C GLU A 77 0.77 9.94 -14.86
N MET A 78 0.22 8.78 -14.52
CA MET A 78 -1.18 8.45 -14.81
C MET A 78 -2.05 8.81 -13.60
N VAL A 79 -3.08 9.63 -13.82
CA VAL A 79 -4.01 10.09 -12.78
C VAL A 79 -5.40 9.56 -13.07
N SER A 80 -5.98 8.82 -12.12
CA SER A 80 -7.34 8.31 -12.24
C SER A 80 -8.40 9.41 -12.05
N PRO A 81 -9.64 9.21 -12.54
CA PRO A 81 -10.80 9.93 -12.02
C PRO A 81 -11.07 9.54 -10.55
N ILE A 82 -12.14 10.10 -9.98
CA ILE A 82 -12.67 9.60 -8.72
C ILE A 82 -13.23 8.18 -8.94
N CYS A 83 -12.55 7.22 -8.34
CA CYS A 83 -12.79 5.80 -8.43
C CYS A 83 -13.67 5.29 -7.27
N ARG A 84 -14.35 4.17 -7.55
CA ARG A 84 -15.04 3.29 -6.63
C ARG A 84 -14.29 1.95 -6.56
N TYR A 85 -14.67 1.08 -5.63
CA TYR A 85 -13.93 -0.16 -5.35
C TYR A 85 -13.84 -1.10 -6.56
N GLU A 86 -14.89 -1.14 -7.37
CA GLU A 86 -14.96 -1.91 -8.61
C GLU A 86 -13.92 -1.45 -9.66
N ASP A 87 -13.56 -0.16 -9.67
CA ASP A 87 -12.58 0.38 -10.63
C ASP A 87 -11.15 -0.13 -10.37
N ILE A 88 -10.90 -0.84 -9.26
CA ILE A 88 -9.62 -1.52 -9.00
C ILE A 88 -9.30 -2.50 -10.13
N GLU A 89 -10.32 -3.16 -10.72
CA GLU A 89 -10.10 -4.11 -11.81
C GLU A 89 -9.55 -3.42 -13.07
N ASP A 90 -10.13 -2.28 -13.47
CA ASP A 90 -9.64 -1.49 -14.58
C ASP A 90 -8.22 -0.98 -14.33
N ILE A 91 -7.94 -0.46 -13.12
CA ILE A 91 -6.57 -0.05 -12.72
C ILE A 91 -5.58 -1.22 -12.90
N GLN A 92 -5.95 -2.42 -12.45
CA GLN A 92 -5.10 -3.60 -12.58
C GLN A 92 -4.87 -3.98 -14.04
N ASN A 93 -5.90 -3.89 -14.88
CA ASN A 93 -5.81 -4.20 -16.31
C ASN A 93 -4.97 -3.16 -17.06
N ILE A 94 -5.21 -1.87 -16.82
CA ILE A 94 -4.43 -0.76 -17.38
C ILE A 94 -2.95 -0.94 -17.05
N VAL A 95 -2.61 -1.17 -15.79
CA VAL A 95 -1.20 -1.32 -15.39
C VAL A 95 -0.54 -2.52 -16.07
N ARG A 96 -1.26 -3.64 -16.23
CA ARG A 96 -0.77 -4.80 -16.98
C ARG A 96 -0.50 -4.44 -18.45
N LYS A 97 -1.41 -3.72 -19.10
CA LYS A 97 -1.26 -3.29 -20.51
C LYS A 97 -0.11 -2.30 -20.69
N LEU A 98 -0.03 -1.28 -19.82
CA LEU A 98 1.09 -0.32 -19.82
C LEU A 98 2.44 -1.04 -19.70
N ARG A 99 2.54 -2.03 -18.80
CA ARG A 99 3.76 -2.81 -18.63
C ARG A 99 4.05 -3.74 -19.81
N LYS A 100 3.05 -4.47 -20.32
CA LYS A 100 3.25 -5.51 -21.35
C LYS A 100 3.33 -4.95 -22.77
N GLU A 101 2.40 -4.07 -23.13
CA GLU A 101 2.24 -3.51 -24.48
C GLU A 101 2.98 -2.17 -24.64
N GLY A 102 3.04 -1.40 -23.55
CA GLY A 102 3.77 -0.13 -23.52
C GLY A 102 5.23 -0.27 -23.12
N HIS A 103 5.64 -1.45 -22.64
CA HIS A 103 6.95 -1.69 -22.04
C HIS A 103 7.31 -0.68 -20.94
N ALA A 104 6.30 -0.17 -20.24
CA ALA A 104 6.46 0.78 -19.16
C ALA A 104 7.35 0.20 -18.04
N LYS A 105 8.09 1.09 -17.41
CA LYS A 105 9.08 0.84 -16.37
C LYS A 105 8.85 1.76 -15.18
N VAL A 106 9.41 1.37 -14.05
CA VAL A 106 9.52 2.19 -12.84
C VAL A 106 10.98 2.15 -12.38
N ASN A 107 11.42 3.23 -11.74
CA ASN A 107 12.71 3.30 -11.07
C ASN A 107 12.55 4.05 -9.74
N ASP A 108 13.64 4.28 -9.00
CA ASP A 108 13.58 4.87 -7.66
C ASP A 108 13.08 6.33 -7.59
N SER A 109 12.90 6.99 -8.73
CA SER A 109 12.22 8.30 -8.78
C SER A 109 10.70 8.18 -8.83
N CYS A 110 10.15 7.01 -9.18
CA CYS A 110 8.72 6.80 -9.31
C CYS A 110 8.07 6.47 -7.96
N GLY A 111 6.90 7.05 -7.71
CA GLY A 111 5.99 6.80 -6.61
C GLY A 111 4.60 6.38 -7.06
N ILE A 112 3.78 6.02 -6.07
CA ILE A 112 2.33 5.88 -6.22
C ILE A 112 1.68 6.69 -5.11
N HIS A 113 0.71 7.54 -5.46
CA HIS A 113 -0.09 8.29 -4.50
C HIS A 113 -1.53 7.81 -4.53
N ILE A 114 -2.12 7.63 -3.35
CA ILE A 114 -3.52 7.22 -3.20
C ILE A 114 -4.25 8.29 -2.42
N HIS A 115 -5.28 8.85 -3.03
CA HIS A 115 -6.13 9.87 -2.46
C HIS A 115 -7.43 9.23 -1.98
N ILE A 116 -7.81 9.43 -0.72
CA ILE A 116 -9.11 9.01 -0.18
C ILE A 116 -9.99 10.24 -0.01
N ASP A 117 -11.25 10.14 -0.43
CA ASP A 117 -12.25 11.21 -0.24
C ASP A 117 -12.36 11.63 1.23
N ALA A 118 -12.06 12.90 1.52
CA ALA A 118 -12.06 13.43 2.88
C ALA A 118 -13.44 13.97 3.30
N SER A 119 -14.43 14.06 2.40
CA SER A 119 -15.75 14.64 2.71
C SER A 119 -16.53 13.86 3.79
N VAL A 120 -16.21 12.59 3.97
CA VAL A 120 -16.79 11.72 5.02
C VAL A 120 -16.02 11.78 6.35
N HIS A 121 -14.90 12.51 6.40
CA HIS A 121 -14.06 12.64 7.58
C HIS A 121 -14.37 13.91 8.37
N ASP A 122 -14.19 13.83 9.69
CA ASP A 122 -14.28 14.94 10.63
C ASP A 122 -12.96 15.10 11.40
N ALA A 123 -12.88 16.09 12.29
CA ALA A 123 -11.68 16.33 13.09
C ALA A 123 -11.23 15.10 13.91
N ARG A 124 -12.19 14.30 14.39
CA ARG A 124 -11.93 13.08 15.15
C ARG A 124 -11.36 12.00 14.24
N SER A 125 -11.95 11.74 13.08
CA SER A 125 -11.46 10.71 12.16
C SER A 125 -10.11 11.11 11.54
N LEU A 126 -9.88 12.40 11.26
CA LEU A 126 -8.56 12.92 10.87
C LEU A 126 -7.52 12.70 11.98
N ARG A 127 -7.87 13.00 13.24
CA ARG A 127 -6.99 12.68 14.38
C ARG A 127 -6.75 11.16 14.52
N ASN A 128 -7.78 10.35 14.29
CA ASN A 128 -7.66 8.89 14.38
C ASN A 128 -6.74 8.34 13.30
N ILE A 129 -6.89 8.75 12.05
CA ILE A 129 -6.06 8.24 10.95
C ILE A 129 -4.59 8.61 11.16
N THR A 130 -4.30 9.83 11.65
CA THR A 130 -2.94 10.22 12.03
C THR A 130 -2.42 9.34 13.17
N ASN A 131 -3.21 9.09 14.22
CA ASN A 131 -2.79 8.23 15.33
C ASN A 131 -2.53 6.78 14.89
N ILE A 132 -3.39 6.23 14.02
CA ILE A 132 -3.25 4.88 13.45
C ILE A 132 -1.94 4.79 12.68
N MET A 133 -1.71 5.73 11.73
CA MET A 133 -0.48 5.80 10.95
C MET A 133 0.74 5.92 11.85
N TYR A 134 0.76 6.88 12.77
CA TYR A 134 1.87 7.09 13.69
C TYR A 134 2.17 5.83 14.53
N SER A 135 1.14 5.16 15.06
CA SER A 135 1.31 3.98 15.93
C SER A 135 1.92 2.76 15.23
N LYS A 136 1.77 2.63 13.91
CA LYS A 136 2.23 1.50 13.10
C LYS A 136 3.32 1.86 12.11
N GLU A 137 3.73 3.12 12.08
CA GLU A 137 4.57 3.70 11.05
C GLU A 137 5.83 2.88 10.73
N ASP A 138 6.59 2.46 11.74
CA ASP A 138 7.82 1.70 11.52
C ASP A 138 7.56 0.36 10.84
N LEU A 139 6.49 -0.33 11.22
CA LEU A 139 6.05 -1.57 10.57
C LEU A 139 5.54 -1.31 9.15
N ILE A 140 4.83 -0.19 8.92
CA ILE A 140 4.33 0.18 7.59
C ILE A 140 5.50 0.45 6.63
N TYR A 141 6.49 1.24 7.06
CA TYR A 141 7.65 1.58 6.24
C TYR A 141 8.47 0.33 5.90
N LYS A 142 8.67 -0.56 6.88
CA LYS A 142 9.35 -1.84 6.66
C LYS A 142 8.55 -2.77 5.73
N ALA A 143 7.24 -2.90 5.94
CA ALA A 143 6.35 -3.72 5.12
C ALA A 143 6.39 -3.31 3.64
N LEU A 144 6.40 -1.99 3.38
CA LEU A 144 6.42 -1.43 2.04
C LEU A 144 7.83 -1.27 1.45
N LYS A 145 8.88 -1.53 2.24
CA LYS A 145 10.28 -1.27 1.89
C LYS A 145 10.45 0.13 1.31
N VAL A 146 9.90 1.14 1.97
CA VAL A 146 9.98 2.54 1.51
C VAL A 146 11.43 2.90 1.27
N ASN A 147 11.75 3.44 0.08
CA ASN A 147 13.11 3.83 -0.23
C ASN A 147 13.59 4.93 0.74
N VAL A 148 14.78 4.77 1.32
CA VAL A 148 15.32 5.68 2.35
C VAL A 148 15.42 7.13 1.84
N ALA A 149 15.85 7.34 0.59
CA ALA A 149 15.92 8.69 0.02
C ALA A 149 14.51 9.31 -0.14
N ARG A 150 13.49 8.48 -0.44
CA ARG A 150 12.09 8.94 -0.50
C ARG A 150 11.53 9.23 0.88
N GLU A 151 11.81 8.39 1.87
CA GLU A 151 11.44 8.65 3.27
C GLU A 151 11.96 10.01 3.75
N HIS A 152 13.22 10.34 3.46
CA HIS A 152 13.79 11.61 3.92
C HIS A 152 13.27 12.86 3.18
N ARG A 153 12.80 12.72 1.92
CA ARG A 153 12.49 13.87 1.06
C ARG A 153 11.01 14.02 0.74
N TYR A 154 10.33 12.93 0.42
CA TYR A 154 9.01 12.96 -0.24
C TYR A 154 7.88 12.37 0.61
N CYS A 155 8.20 11.41 1.47
CA CYS A 155 7.23 10.73 2.33
C CYS A 155 7.79 10.52 3.74
N LYS A 156 8.08 11.63 4.43
CA LYS A 156 8.57 11.61 5.82
C LYS A 156 7.54 10.97 6.75
N LYS A 157 8.03 10.42 7.84
CA LYS A 157 7.20 10.00 8.96
C LYS A 157 6.40 11.18 9.51
N VAL A 158 5.29 10.90 10.19
CA VAL A 158 4.43 11.89 10.83
C VAL A 158 5.26 12.76 11.76
N ASP A 159 5.15 14.08 11.59
CA ASP A 159 5.89 15.04 12.41
C ASP A 159 5.52 14.92 13.90
N GLN A 160 6.55 14.86 14.74
CA GLN A 160 6.38 14.65 16.18
C GLN A 160 5.66 15.83 16.84
N SER A 161 5.97 17.07 16.42
CA SER A 161 5.32 18.26 16.98
C SER A 161 3.84 18.33 16.59
N PHE A 162 3.51 17.93 15.36
CA PHE A 162 2.14 17.84 14.86
C PHE A 162 1.32 16.83 15.65
N ILE A 163 1.79 15.58 15.78
CA ILE A 163 1.04 14.53 16.49
C ILE A 163 0.84 14.87 17.98
N ASP A 164 1.81 15.56 18.60
CA ASP A 164 1.72 16.03 19.98
C ASP A 164 0.69 17.14 20.14
N LYS A 165 0.75 18.17 19.30
CA LYS A 165 -0.26 19.24 19.30
C LYS A 165 -1.65 18.70 19.01
N LEU A 166 -1.81 17.84 18.01
CA LEU A 166 -3.09 17.25 17.62
C LEU A 166 -3.75 16.49 18.77
N ASN A 167 -2.97 15.71 19.53
CA ASN A 167 -3.50 14.91 20.64
C ASN A 167 -3.65 15.67 21.96
N ARG A 168 -2.88 16.74 22.17
CA ARG A 168 -3.08 17.67 23.28
C ARG A 168 -4.34 18.49 23.09
N MET A 169 -4.51 19.08 21.91
CA MET A 169 -5.61 20.02 21.61
C MET A 169 -6.94 19.31 21.36
N LYS A 170 -6.93 18.09 20.79
CA LYS A 170 -8.15 17.29 20.48
C LYS A 170 -9.19 18.14 19.72
N PRO A 171 -8.86 18.61 18.49
CA PRO A 171 -9.71 19.52 17.73
C PRO A 171 -11.12 18.95 17.51
N LYS A 172 -12.10 19.86 17.41
CA LYS A 172 -13.53 19.53 17.25
C LYS A 172 -14.04 19.73 15.82
N ASP A 173 -13.32 20.50 15.03
CA ASP A 173 -13.61 20.82 13.64
C ASP A 173 -12.35 20.72 12.77
N ILE A 174 -12.54 20.65 11.45
CA ILE A 174 -11.46 20.49 10.47
C ILE A 174 -10.57 21.74 10.43
N GLY A 175 -11.13 22.93 10.64
CA GLY A 175 -10.36 24.18 10.66
C GLY A 175 -9.29 24.17 11.76
N ARG A 176 -9.60 23.65 12.94
CA ARG A 176 -8.61 23.49 14.00
C ARG A 176 -7.55 22.44 13.68
N VAL A 177 -7.87 21.41 12.88
CA VAL A 177 -6.87 20.46 12.35
C VAL A 177 -5.94 21.18 11.37
N GLU A 178 -6.49 22.01 10.48
CA GLU A 178 -5.75 22.83 9.51
C GLU A 178 -4.78 23.79 10.20
N GLU A 179 -5.25 24.51 11.22
CA GLU A 179 -4.40 25.39 12.03
C GLU A 179 -3.25 24.63 12.71
N ILE A 180 -3.50 23.43 13.24
CA ILE A 180 -2.45 22.60 13.84
C ILE A 180 -1.46 22.12 12.78
N TRP A 181 -1.93 21.71 11.60
CA TRP A 181 -1.11 21.24 10.50
C TRP A 181 -0.14 22.32 9.99
N TYR A 182 -0.63 23.55 9.82
CA TYR A 182 0.18 24.67 9.32
C TYR A 182 0.83 25.53 10.41
N ASN A 183 0.76 25.11 11.68
CA ASN A 183 1.23 25.90 12.82
C ASN A 183 0.64 27.32 12.86
N GLY A 184 -0.64 27.46 12.49
CA GLY A 184 -1.41 28.70 12.52
C GLY A 184 -1.52 29.45 11.19
N ASN A 185 -0.66 29.18 10.19
CA ASN A 185 -0.72 29.86 8.89
C ASN A 185 -1.57 29.07 7.87
N THR A 186 -2.89 29.16 8.00
CA THR A 186 -3.83 28.42 7.13
C THR A 186 -3.87 28.92 5.69
N LEU A 187 -3.35 30.12 5.37
CA LEU A 187 -3.23 30.58 3.98
C LEU A 187 -2.42 29.61 3.10
N ARG A 188 -1.56 28.80 3.73
CA ARG A 188 -0.78 27.74 3.09
C ARG A 188 -1.63 26.66 2.41
N SER A 189 -2.90 26.47 2.78
CA SER A 189 -3.79 25.55 2.07
C SER A 189 -4.14 25.98 0.65
N ARG A 190 -3.96 27.27 0.33
CA ARG A 190 -4.18 27.81 -1.02
C ARG A 190 -3.02 27.51 -1.98
N HIS A 191 -1.86 27.08 -1.47
CA HIS A 191 -0.70 26.78 -2.29
C HIS A 191 -0.72 25.31 -2.73
N HIS A 192 -0.75 25.06 -4.04
CA HIS A 192 -0.64 23.70 -4.58
C HIS A 192 0.69 23.02 -4.18
N TYR A 193 1.78 23.79 -4.13
CA TYR A 193 3.10 23.35 -3.69
C TYR A 193 3.41 23.94 -2.32
N ASP A 194 3.18 23.17 -1.27
CA ASP A 194 3.54 23.52 0.11
C ASP A 194 4.36 22.40 0.74
N ASP A 195 5.45 22.73 1.42
CA ASP A 195 6.40 21.74 1.95
C ASP A 195 5.82 20.81 3.02
N SER A 196 4.72 21.18 3.68
CA SER A 196 4.02 20.29 4.62
C SER A 196 3.47 19.04 3.94
N ARG A 197 3.43 19.00 2.60
CA ARG A 197 2.93 17.84 1.87
C ARG A 197 3.82 16.60 1.97
N TYR A 198 5.12 16.74 2.29
CA TYR A 198 6.10 15.65 2.16
C TYR A 198 6.10 14.65 3.33
N HIS A 199 4.93 14.12 3.68
CA HIS A 199 4.73 13.09 4.71
C HIS A 199 3.96 11.89 4.16
N ALA A 200 4.24 10.67 4.64
CA ALA A 200 3.56 9.46 4.19
C ALA A 200 2.03 9.55 4.23
N LEU A 201 1.49 10.14 5.30
CA LEU A 201 0.12 10.60 5.40
C LEU A 201 0.10 12.13 5.27
N ASN A 202 -0.29 12.61 4.10
CA ASN A 202 -0.33 14.03 3.81
C ASN A 202 -1.75 14.60 4.03
N LEU A 203 -1.91 15.45 5.05
CA LEU A 203 -3.17 16.16 5.31
C LEU A 203 -3.26 17.51 4.62
N HIS A 204 -2.19 18.06 4.04
CA HIS A 204 -2.30 19.25 3.18
C HIS A 204 -3.34 19.04 2.08
N SER A 205 -3.39 17.83 1.51
CA SER A 205 -4.37 17.45 0.48
C SER A 205 -5.83 17.53 0.95
N VAL A 206 -6.10 17.44 2.27
CA VAL A 206 -7.45 17.59 2.81
C VAL A 206 -7.92 19.01 2.62
N PHE A 207 -7.05 19.97 2.92
CA PHE A 207 -7.36 21.40 2.91
C PHE A 207 -7.30 21.99 1.50
N SER A 208 -6.41 21.48 0.64
CA SER A 208 -6.23 22.01 -0.72
C SER A 208 -7.00 21.26 -1.80
N LYS A 209 -7.28 19.96 -1.62
CA LYS A 209 -7.93 19.10 -2.63
C LYS A 209 -9.15 18.33 -2.12
N GLY A 210 -9.48 18.39 -0.83
CA GLY A 210 -10.58 17.62 -0.25
C GLY A 210 -10.30 16.11 -0.14
N THR A 211 -9.04 15.69 -0.09
CA THR A 211 -8.66 14.26 0.00
C THR A 211 -7.53 14.00 0.99
N ILE A 212 -7.52 12.84 1.65
CA ILE A 212 -6.37 12.38 2.43
C ILE A 212 -5.41 11.67 1.49
N GLU A 213 -4.17 12.14 1.37
CA GLU A 213 -3.18 11.55 0.47
C GLU A 213 -2.22 10.60 1.20
N PHE A 214 -2.07 9.39 0.67
CA PHE A 214 -1.03 8.44 1.05
C PHE A 214 0.04 8.39 -0.03
N ARG A 215 1.27 8.78 0.31
CA ARG A 215 2.38 8.98 -0.65
C ARG A 215 3.64 8.17 -0.38
N LEU A 216 3.52 7.15 0.46
CA LEU A 216 4.64 6.30 0.89
C LEU A 216 4.99 5.16 -0.06
N PHE A 217 4.15 4.84 -1.05
CA PHE A 217 4.34 3.68 -1.90
C PHE A 217 5.44 3.91 -2.95
N ASN A 218 6.33 2.94 -3.12
CA ASN A 218 7.31 2.95 -4.20
C ASN A 218 6.62 2.67 -5.54
N GLY A 219 7.19 3.19 -6.64
CA GLY A 219 6.73 2.90 -7.99
C GLY A 219 6.75 1.40 -8.27
N THR A 220 5.64 0.87 -8.77
CA THR A 220 5.48 -0.52 -9.19
C THR A 220 4.44 -0.59 -10.31
N LEU A 221 4.65 -1.49 -11.27
CA LEU A 221 3.65 -1.86 -12.26
C LEU A 221 3.12 -3.27 -12.00
N HIS A 222 3.18 -3.74 -10.75
CA HIS A 222 2.59 -5.00 -10.33
C HIS A 222 1.14 -4.78 -9.90
N ALA A 223 0.18 -5.22 -10.72
CA ALA A 223 -1.25 -5.06 -10.47
C ALA A 223 -1.71 -5.58 -9.09
N GLY A 224 -1.12 -6.66 -8.59
CA GLY A 224 -1.41 -7.18 -7.24
C GLY A 224 -0.93 -6.25 -6.11
N GLU A 225 0.19 -5.55 -6.30
CA GLU A 225 0.71 -4.61 -5.29
C GLU A 225 -0.13 -3.35 -5.27
N ILE A 226 -0.49 -2.81 -6.43
CA ILE A 226 -1.36 -1.63 -6.55
C ILE A 226 -2.72 -1.89 -5.90
N LYS A 227 -3.37 -3.04 -6.21
CA LYS A 227 -4.60 -3.45 -5.52
C LYS A 227 -4.41 -3.49 -4.00
N SER A 228 -3.28 -4.03 -3.55
CA SER A 228 -2.96 -4.12 -2.12
C SER A 228 -2.81 -2.75 -1.47
N TYR A 229 -2.18 -1.79 -2.14
CA TYR A 229 -2.02 -0.41 -1.66
C TYR A 229 -3.36 0.32 -1.54
N ILE A 230 -4.22 0.21 -2.56
CA ILE A 230 -5.58 0.79 -2.54
C ILE A 230 -6.39 0.20 -1.38
N GLN A 231 -6.44 -1.14 -1.27
CA GLN A 231 -7.15 -1.82 -0.19
C GLN A 231 -6.60 -1.42 1.19
N PHE A 232 -5.29 -1.25 1.32
CA PHE A 232 -4.65 -0.84 2.58
C PHE A 232 -5.07 0.58 3.00
N CYS A 233 -5.01 1.56 2.10
CA CYS A 233 -5.44 2.94 2.36
C CYS A 233 -6.93 3.01 2.72
N LEU A 234 -7.78 2.30 1.97
CA LEU A 234 -9.22 2.22 2.25
C LEU A 234 -9.48 1.61 3.63
N ALA A 235 -8.72 0.60 4.04
CA ALA A 235 -8.89 -0.07 5.32
C ALA A 235 -8.46 0.80 6.51
N ILE A 236 -7.35 1.52 6.41
CA ILE A 236 -6.90 2.48 7.42
C ILE A 236 -7.91 3.62 7.56
N SER A 237 -8.33 4.22 6.44
CA SER A 237 -9.34 5.28 6.42
C SER A 237 -10.64 4.80 7.06
N HIS A 238 -11.09 3.59 6.71
CA HIS A 238 -12.29 3.00 7.31
C HIS A 238 -12.15 2.80 8.82
N GLN A 239 -11.01 2.30 9.29
CA GLN A 239 -10.75 2.15 10.73
C GLN A 239 -10.84 3.50 11.45
N ALA A 240 -10.30 4.56 10.86
CA ALA A 240 -10.34 5.90 11.44
C ALA A 240 -11.76 6.47 11.57
N LEU A 241 -12.64 6.17 10.59
CA LEU A 241 -14.04 6.58 10.58
C LEU A 241 -14.88 5.85 11.64
N VAL A 242 -14.71 4.53 11.77
CA VAL A 242 -15.56 3.72 12.66
C VAL A 242 -15.13 3.76 14.12
N GLN A 243 -13.88 4.12 14.40
CA GLN A 243 -13.37 4.16 15.77
C GLN A 243 -13.68 5.49 16.46
N THR A 244 -14.05 5.42 17.74
CA THR A 244 -14.22 6.61 18.58
C THR A 244 -12.88 7.27 18.92
N LYS A 245 -11.82 6.46 19.07
CA LYS A 245 -10.45 6.91 19.32
C LYS A 245 -9.44 5.90 18.78
N ALA A 246 -8.28 6.40 18.35
CA ALA A 246 -7.10 5.59 18.06
C ALA A 246 -5.94 5.93 18.99
N SER A 247 -5.19 4.90 19.41
CA SER A 247 -3.96 5.07 20.20
C SER A 247 -2.80 5.50 19.30
N ARG A 248 -2.01 6.47 19.76
CA ARG A 248 -0.75 6.87 19.11
C ARG A 248 0.47 6.13 19.66
N ARG A 249 0.31 5.16 20.57
CA ARG A 249 1.46 4.45 21.14
C ARG A 249 2.17 3.66 20.03
N LYS A 250 3.44 3.96 19.79
CA LYS A 250 4.28 3.26 18.83
C LYS A 250 4.29 1.76 19.14
N THR A 251 4.25 0.96 18.08
CA THR A 251 4.17 -0.49 18.18
C THR A 251 5.56 -1.07 18.07
N HIS A 252 6.03 -1.65 19.17
CA HIS A 252 7.22 -2.49 19.20
C HIS A 252 6.79 -3.95 19.28
N SER A 253 7.46 -4.83 18.55
CA SER A 253 7.11 -6.25 18.47
C SER A 253 8.36 -7.10 18.30
N SER A 254 8.45 -8.19 19.06
CA SER A 254 9.46 -9.24 18.85
C SER A 254 9.16 -10.12 17.63
N ASN A 255 7.90 -10.19 17.20
CA ASN A 255 7.49 -10.80 15.94
C ASN A 255 6.63 -9.80 15.14
N GLU A 256 7.26 -9.09 14.22
CA GLU A 256 6.61 -8.05 13.43
C GLU A 256 5.55 -8.60 12.48
N LYS A 257 5.84 -9.72 11.80
CA LYS A 257 4.94 -10.34 10.83
C LYS A 257 3.65 -10.81 11.49
N TYR A 258 3.71 -11.46 12.66
CA TYR A 258 2.51 -11.83 13.42
C TYR A 258 1.70 -10.61 13.84
N THR A 259 2.35 -9.61 14.43
CA THR A 259 1.70 -8.39 14.93
C THR A 259 1.02 -7.62 13.82
N PHE A 260 1.69 -7.48 12.67
CA PHE A 260 1.14 -6.78 11.51
C PHE A 260 0.00 -7.58 10.89
N ARG A 261 0.13 -8.90 10.72
CA ARG A 261 -0.96 -9.77 10.24
C ARG A 261 -2.22 -9.60 11.09
N THR A 262 -2.08 -9.65 12.41
CA THR A 262 -3.20 -9.49 13.35
C THR A 262 -3.83 -8.10 13.23
N TRP A 263 -3.04 -7.06 12.97
CA TRP A 263 -3.55 -5.73 12.68
C TRP A 263 -4.29 -5.66 11.33
N LEU A 264 -3.76 -6.25 10.26
CA LEU A 264 -4.43 -6.31 8.95
C LEU A 264 -5.81 -7.00 9.06
N LEU A 265 -5.91 -8.08 9.85
CA LEU A 265 -7.20 -8.73 10.11
C LEU A 265 -8.17 -7.79 10.85
N ARG A 266 -7.70 -7.05 11.87
CA ARG A 266 -8.51 -6.04 12.57
C ARG A 266 -8.90 -4.83 11.70
N LEU A 267 -8.14 -4.54 10.65
CA LEU A 267 -8.51 -3.57 9.62
C LEU A 267 -9.65 -4.07 8.71
N GLY A 268 -9.99 -5.35 8.78
CA GLY A 268 -11.02 -5.97 7.94
C GLY A 268 -10.48 -6.62 6.67
N LEU A 269 -9.16 -6.77 6.52
CA LEU A 269 -8.54 -7.45 5.38
C LEU A 269 -8.63 -8.99 5.55
N ILE A 270 -9.85 -9.53 5.60
CA ILE A 270 -10.17 -10.94 5.91
C ILE A 270 -10.77 -11.65 4.70
N GLY A 271 -10.43 -12.92 4.48
CA GLY A 271 -10.96 -13.74 3.37
C GLY A 271 -10.12 -13.65 2.10
N GLU A 272 -10.60 -14.30 1.03
CA GLU A 272 -9.86 -14.44 -0.24
C GLU A 272 -9.64 -13.09 -0.95
N GLU A 273 -10.61 -12.18 -0.91
CA GLU A 273 -10.51 -10.85 -1.55
C GLU A 273 -9.26 -10.05 -1.13
N PHE A 274 -8.78 -10.26 0.10
CA PHE A 274 -7.64 -9.55 0.67
C PHE A 274 -6.40 -10.44 0.84
N LYS A 275 -6.41 -11.67 0.31
CA LYS A 275 -5.27 -12.58 0.40
C LYS A 275 -4.03 -11.98 -0.25
N THR A 276 -4.17 -11.42 -1.44
CA THR A 276 -3.10 -10.70 -2.15
C THR A 276 -2.55 -9.54 -1.32
N ALA A 277 -3.42 -8.73 -0.71
CA ALA A 277 -3.01 -7.64 0.17
C ALA A 277 -2.20 -8.13 1.37
N ARG A 278 -2.70 -9.15 2.09
CA ARG A 278 -1.96 -9.74 3.20
C ARG A 278 -0.60 -10.28 2.77
N THR A 279 -0.53 -10.96 1.62
CA THR A 279 0.75 -11.47 1.09
C THR A 279 1.75 -10.33 0.84
N HIS A 280 1.36 -9.30 0.09
CA HIS A 280 2.27 -8.20 -0.23
C HIS A 280 2.66 -7.34 0.97
N LEU A 281 1.76 -7.16 1.94
CA LEU A 281 2.00 -6.35 3.15
C LEU A 281 2.79 -7.10 4.24
N LEU A 282 2.90 -8.43 4.17
CA LEU A 282 3.62 -9.24 5.16
C LEU A 282 4.97 -9.75 4.67
N LYS A 283 5.22 -9.80 3.36
CA LYS A 283 6.41 -10.46 2.79
C LYS A 283 7.75 -9.90 3.28
N ASN A 284 7.80 -8.62 3.66
CA ASN A 284 9.03 -7.92 4.07
C ASN A 284 9.23 -7.84 5.60
N LEU A 285 8.32 -8.38 6.40
CA LEU A 285 8.40 -8.32 7.86
C LEU A 285 9.06 -9.56 8.44
N ASP A 286 9.72 -9.41 9.58
CA ASP A 286 10.43 -10.50 10.24
C ASP A 286 9.50 -11.36 11.11
N GLY A 287 9.90 -12.61 11.33
CA GLY A 287 9.17 -13.58 12.15
C GLY A 287 8.11 -14.38 11.39
N CYS A 288 7.31 -15.13 12.16
CA CYS A 288 6.32 -16.07 11.65
C CYS A 288 4.89 -15.52 11.74
N ILE A 289 3.93 -16.12 11.01
CA ILE A 289 2.52 -15.69 10.99
C ILE A 289 1.65 -16.31 12.09
N ALA A 290 2.11 -17.41 12.71
CA ALA A 290 1.30 -18.26 13.57
C ALA A 290 1.37 -17.88 15.05
N TRP A 291 2.55 -17.48 15.52
CA TRP A 291 2.83 -17.29 16.95
C TRP A 291 3.32 -15.88 17.24
N LYS A 292 2.87 -15.30 18.35
CA LYS A 292 3.31 -13.97 18.79
C LYS A 292 4.72 -14.03 19.37
N ASP A 293 4.99 -15.04 20.18
CA ASP A 293 6.29 -15.28 20.78
C ASP A 293 7.07 -16.30 19.95
N PRO A 294 8.28 -15.97 19.45
CA PRO A 294 9.15 -16.91 18.75
C PRO A 294 9.38 -18.23 19.51
N ALA A 295 9.46 -18.20 20.85
CA ALA A 295 9.67 -19.39 21.67
C ALA A 295 8.54 -20.42 21.52
N GLN A 296 7.30 -19.97 21.26
CA GLN A 296 6.17 -20.88 21.00
C GLN A 296 6.36 -21.66 19.68
N ALA A 297 6.93 -21.01 18.67
CA ALA A 297 7.21 -21.64 17.38
C ALA A 297 8.36 -22.65 17.47
N GLU A 298 9.32 -22.43 18.37
CA GLU A 298 10.42 -23.35 18.67
C GLU A 298 9.93 -24.56 19.46
N ALA A 299 9.23 -24.34 20.57
CA ALA A 299 8.64 -25.41 21.38
C ALA A 299 7.70 -26.33 20.58
N GLN A 300 6.91 -25.76 19.66
CA GLN A 300 6.06 -26.58 18.78
C GLN A 300 6.88 -27.40 17.78
N ARG A 301 7.96 -26.84 17.23
CA ARG A 301 8.86 -27.57 16.32
C ARG A 301 9.55 -28.72 17.04
N GLU A 302 10.03 -28.51 18.25
CA GLU A 302 10.60 -29.56 19.09
C GLU A 302 9.59 -30.66 19.42
N ARG A 303 8.37 -30.28 19.80
CA ARG A 303 7.30 -31.25 20.08
C ARG A 303 6.97 -32.11 18.85
N LEU A 304 6.89 -31.51 17.67
CA LEU A 304 6.64 -32.23 16.42
C LEU A 304 7.83 -33.12 16.03
N LYS A 305 9.07 -32.69 16.30
CA LYS A 305 10.27 -33.49 16.07
C LYS A 305 10.28 -34.74 16.96
N LYS A 306 10.06 -34.56 18.28
CA LYS A 306 9.94 -35.68 19.24
C LYS A 306 8.82 -36.64 18.85
N LYS A 307 7.65 -36.13 18.42
CA LYS A 307 6.55 -37.00 17.97
C LYS A 307 6.95 -37.85 16.76
N ARG A 308 7.65 -37.26 15.77
CA ARG A 308 8.14 -37.97 14.58
C ARG A 308 9.23 -39.00 14.91
N GLU A 309 10.09 -38.70 15.89
CA GLU A 309 11.10 -39.65 16.38
C GLU A 309 10.42 -40.85 17.04
N ILE A 310 9.46 -40.62 17.95
CA ILE A 310 8.66 -41.70 18.58
C ILE A 310 7.89 -42.52 17.53
N GLU A 311 7.24 -41.87 16.55
CA GLU A 311 6.53 -42.57 15.47
C GLU A 311 7.47 -43.43 14.62
N ARG A 312 8.72 -42.99 14.40
CA ARG A 312 9.74 -43.78 13.67
C ARG A 312 10.24 -44.96 14.48
N GLU A 313 10.49 -44.77 15.78
CA GLU A 313 10.90 -45.84 16.69
C GLU A 313 9.81 -46.91 16.77
N GLN A 314 8.55 -46.52 16.94
CA GLN A 314 7.41 -47.45 16.95
C GLN A 314 7.24 -48.20 15.63
N MET A 315 7.48 -47.54 14.49
CA MET A 315 7.46 -48.22 13.18
C MET A 315 8.63 -49.21 13.02
N GLN A 316 9.81 -48.89 13.53
CA GLN A 316 10.95 -49.81 13.49
C GLN A 316 10.73 -51.01 14.40
N GLU A 317 10.24 -50.81 15.62
CA GLU A 317 9.88 -51.89 16.55
C GLU A 317 8.77 -52.78 15.97
N GLY A 318 7.76 -52.20 15.31
CA GLY A 318 6.71 -52.97 14.64
C GLY A 318 7.25 -53.87 13.52
N VAL A 319 8.12 -53.34 12.66
CA VAL A 319 8.76 -54.13 11.58
C VAL A 319 9.66 -55.23 12.14
N GLN A 320 10.36 -54.95 13.24
CA GLN A 320 11.27 -55.91 13.87
C GLN A 320 10.50 -57.06 14.55
N ASN A 321 9.39 -56.75 15.22
CA ASN A 321 8.51 -57.76 15.80
C ASN A 321 7.82 -58.62 14.72
N ASP A 322 7.34 -58.02 13.63
CA ASP A 322 6.76 -58.78 12.50
C ASP A 322 7.79 -59.72 11.84
N SER A 323 9.06 -59.32 11.78
CA SER A 323 10.13 -60.17 11.23
C SER A 323 10.48 -61.35 12.15
N VAL A 324 10.45 -61.15 13.47
CA VAL A 324 10.69 -62.22 14.46
C VAL A 324 9.52 -63.22 14.47
N ASP A 325 8.27 -62.73 14.39
CA ASP A 325 7.08 -63.59 14.31
C ASP A 325 7.04 -64.39 13.00
N HIS A 326 7.54 -63.83 11.90
CA HIS A 326 7.66 -64.55 10.62
C HIS A 326 8.75 -65.63 10.66
N GLU A 327 9.91 -65.36 11.26
CA GLU A 327 10.97 -66.36 11.46
C GLU A 327 10.53 -67.49 12.41
N MET A 328 9.82 -67.16 13.50
CA MET A 328 9.29 -68.17 14.42
C MET A 328 8.23 -69.06 13.78
N ASN A 329 7.34 -68.51 12.93
CA ASN A 329 6.35 -69.32 12.22
C ASN A 329 6.96 -70.22 11.15
N MET A 330 8.10 -69.85 10.53
CA MET A 330 8.82 -70.70 9.58
C MET A 330 9.57 -71.87 10.25
N GLN A 331 9.85 -71.81 11.55
CA GLN A 331 10.48 -72.92 12.30
C GLN A 331 9.47 -73.96 12.81
N HIS A 332 8.17 -73.76 12.58
CA HIS A 332 7.09 -74.66 13.00
C HIS A 332 6.31 -75.28 11.83
N MET A 333 6.78 -75.10 10.59
CA MET A 333 6.43 -75.91 9.42
C MET A 333 7.57 -76.88 9.10
#